data_AF-A0A0K1HNH5-F1
#
_entry.id   AF-A0A0K1HNH5-F1
#
_cell.length_a   1.000
_cell.length_b   1.000
_cell.length_c   1.000
_cell.angle_alpha   90.00
_cell.angle_beta   90.00
_cell.angle_gamma   90.00
#
_symmetry.space_group_name_H-M   'P 1'
#
loop_
_entity.id
_entity.type
_entity.pdbx_description
1 polymer ?
#
loop_
_entity_poly.entity_id
_entity_poly.type
_entity_poly.pdbx_seq_one_letter_code
_entity_poly.pdbx_strand_id
1 'polypeptide(L)'
;MKNIVNKNFSSAYLSGFTQADGNFHVGFQKISNYSIGVRVTPKFSLTQHIRAKPLFEELKFNLGVGHVVTHRSDVNYVVNSLPHIKDKLLPLFDAYPLRAGKLESYMRFKYVIDMMDNKQHLNKEGLANIVNNSYLMNTASSRTEDKKQELLKLIGYEGNLKIEELILPKLPPINSDFVSGLTDGDGSFFIGFRGNGRITASYTVIQESSCKSVLEELVDYFNCGKVYDLKSKSSRFQVENLDDICNKIIPNFKNNELLTDKNTHFHLFSRACELIQNKAHKTQEGLVEIIDLAYNMNKEGKGRKLTKEEYTNLMLSKFKSSPKLIGLEELDVDLTSEVDDYTDSTSMEGNPYYHMTKDLDNFGNSEILTNLDLLDKKKS
;
A
#
# COMPACT_ATOMS: atom_id res chain seq x y z
N MET A 1 -8.51 24.17 17.29
CA MET A 1 -8.15 24.07 15.86
C MET A 1 -6.72 23.57 15.81
N LYS A 2 -6.48 22.30 15.46
CA LYS A 2 -5.12 21.80 15.25
C LYS A 2 -4.60 22.41 13.95
N ASN A 3 -3.45 23.05 13.99
CA ASN A 3 -2.74 23.53 12.81
C ASN A 3 -2.70 22.41 11.78
N ILE A 4 -3.41 22.58 10.68
CA ILE A 4 -3.16 21.82 9.47
C ILE A 4 -1.84 22.40 8.98
N VAL A 5 -0.74 21.75 9.35
CA VAL A 5 0.54 21.94 8.68
C VAL A 5 0.22 21.66 7.22
N ASN A 6 0.28 22.70 6.39
CA ASN A 6 0.05 22.60 4.96
C ASN A 6 1.21 21.77 4.41
N LYS A 7 1.08 20.44 4.39
CA LYS A 7 2.13 19.54 3.92
C LYS A 7 2.04 19.59 2.40
N ASN A 8 3.04 20.20 1.77
CA ASN A 8 3.10 20.25 0.32
C ASN A 8 3.17 18.82 -0.22
N PHE A 9 2.05 18.38 -0.78
CA PHE A 9 1.88 17.04 -1.31
C PHE A 9 2.44 17.00 -2.74
N SER A 10 3.55 16.27 -2.94
CA SER A 10 4.16 16.18 -4.27
C SER A 10 3.50 15.07 -5.11
N SER A 11 3.49 15.26 -6.43
CA SER A 11 3.01 14.25 -7.37
C SER A 11 3.85 12.97 -7.35
N ALA A 12 5.15 13.08 -7.07
CA ALA A 12 6.03 11.92 -6.89
C ALA A 12 5.65 11.10 -5.64
N TYR A 13 5.33 11.77 -4.53
CA TYR A 13 4.81 11.12 -3.33
C TYR A 13 3.51 10.37 -3.65
N LEU A 14 2.56 10.99 -4.35
CA LEU A 14 1.32 10.30 -4.74
C LEU A 14 1.59 9.08 -5.60
N SER A 15 2.55 9.15 -6.51
CA SER A 15 2.93 8.01 -7.34
C SER A 15 3.46 6.85 -6.48
N GLY A 16 4.36 7.14 -5.54
CA GLY A 16 4.84 6.13 -4.59
C GLY A 16 3.73 5.55 -3.70
N PHE A 17 2.85 6.40 -3.19
CA PHE A 17 1.72 5.98 -2.37
C PHE A 17 0.70 5.14 -3.17
N THR A 18 0.50 5.50 -4.45
CA THR A 18 -0.33 4.74 -5.40
C THR A 18 0.31 3.40 -5.76
N GLN A 19 1.64 3.32 -5.82
CA GLN A 19 2.36 2.06 -6.04
C GLN A 19 2.00 1.04 -4.96
N ALA A 20 1.89 1.49 -3.71
CA ALA A 20 1.43 0.67 -2.59
C ALA A 20 -0.09 0.44 -2.62
N ASP A 21 -0.89 1.47 -2.32
CA ASP A 21 -2.32 1.35 -1.98
C ASP A 21 -3.28 1.74 -3.11
N GLY A 22 -2.74 2.05 -4.30
CA GLY A 22 -3.52 2.51 -5.43
C GLY A 22 -4.16 1.42 -6.25
N ASN A 23 -5.38 1.71 -6.72
CA ASN A 23 -6.16 0.84 -7.59
C ASN A 23 -6.71 1.62 -8.80
N PHE A 24 -6.38 1.11 -9.99
CA PHE A 24 -7.00 1.52 -11.25
C PHE A 24 -8.03 0.47 -11.66
N HIS A 25 -9.27 0.90 -11.87
CA HIS A 25 -10.39 0.00 -12.10
C HIS A 25 -11.31 0.51 -13.20
N VAL A 26 -11.81 -0.41 -14.02
CA VAL A 26 -12.82 -0.13 -15.05
C VAL A 26 -14.01 -1.03 -14.81
N GLY A 27 -15.08 -0.51 -14.20
CA GLY A 27 -16.29 -1.26 -13.92
C GLY A 27 -17.26 -1.31 -15.11
N PHE A 28 -18.22 -2.23 -15.05
CA PHE A 28 -19.27 -2.38 -16.05
C PHE A 28 -20.61 -2.53 -15.34
N GLN A 29 -21.53 -1.59 -15.58
CA GLN A 29 -22.86 -1.58 -15.00
C GLN A 29 -23.91 -1.85 -16.08
N LYS A 30 -24.78 -2.84 -15.87
CA LYS A 30 -25.95 -3.06 -16.74
C LYS A 30 -26.98 -1.95 -16.50
N ILE A 31 -27.40 -1.28 -17.57
CA ILE A 31 -28.40 -0.20 -17.51
C ILE A 31 -29.40 -0.40 -18.64
N SER A 32 -30.67 -0.60 -18.30
CA SER A 32 -31.77 -0.88 -19.26
C SER A 32 -31.98 0.22 -20.31
N ASN A 33 -31.62 1.46 -19.99
CA ASN A 33 -31.91 2.64 -20.80
C ASN A 33 -30.74 3.09 -21.71
N TYR A 34 -29.68 2.29 -21.80
CA TYR A 34 -28.55 2.54 -22.72
C TYR A 34 -28.72 1.75 -24.01
N SER A 35 -28.30 2.31 -25.15
CA SER A 35 -28.39 1.67 -26.47
C SER A 35 -27.74 0.29 -26.54
N ILE A 36 -26.67 0.06 -25.77
CA ILE A 36 -25.94 -1.22 -25.68
C ILE A 36 -26.18 -1.92 -24.34
N GLY A 37 -26.97 -1.32 -23.44
CA GLY A 37 -27.33 -1.92 -22.15
C GLY A 37 -26.22 -1.97 -21.10
N VAL A 38 -25.02 -1.45 -21.38
CA VAL A 38 -23.86 -1.50 -20.48
C VAL A 38 -23.17 -0.12 -20.42
N ARG A 39 -22.88 0.34 -19.20
CA ARG A 39 -22.13 1.56 -18.90
C ARG A 39 -20.75 1.20 -18.34
N VAL A 40 -19.72 1.84 -18.88
CA VAL A 40 -18.34 1.74 -18.37
C VAL A 40 -18.13 2.75 -17.24
N THR A 41 -17.50 2.32 -16.14
CA THR A 41 -17.25 3.14 -14.94
C THR A 41 -15.77 3.11 -14.54
N PRO A 42 -14.93 4.00 -15.11
CA PRO A 42 -13.54 4.11 -14.69
C PRO A 42 -13.45 4.70 -13.28
N LYS A 43 -12.53 4.18 -12.49
CA LYS A 43 -12.30 4.58 -11.10
C LYS A 43 -10.83 4.44 -10.75
N PHE A 44 -10.25 5.52 -10.25
CA PHE A 44 -9.05 5.49 -9.44
C PHE A 44 -9.44 5.54 -7.96
N SER A 45 -8.79 4.74 -7.11
CA SER A 45 -8.98 4.81 -5.67
C SER A 45 -7.73 4.52 -4.87
N LEU A 46 -7.58 5.20 -3.73
CA LEU A 46 -6.66 4.84 -2.64
C LEU A 46 -7.49 4.38 -1.45
N THR A 47 -7.09 3.31 -0.78
CA THR A 47 -7.78 2.78 0.40
C THR A 47 -6.80 2.66 1.56
N GLN A 48 -7.18 3.15 2.74
CA GLN A 48 -6.37 3.06 3.95
C GLN A 48 -7.23 2.95 5.20
N HIS A 49 -6.62 2.66 6.35
CA HIS A 49 -7.29 2.77 7.64
C HIS A 49 -7.80 4.21 7.85
N ILE A 50 -8.94 4.37 8.55
CA ILE A 50 -9.59 5.67 8.84
C ILE A 50 -8.68 6.73 9.50
N ARG A 51 -7.50 6.35 10.02
CA ARG A 51 -6.50 7.29 10.57
C ARG A 51 -5.88 8.16 9.46
N ALA A 52 -5.85 7.66 8.23
CA ALA A 52 -5.37 8.39 7.05
C ALA A 52 -6.41 9.38 6.49
N LYS A 53 -7.59 9.53 7.12
CA LYS A 53 -8.61 10.48 6.64
C LYS A 53 -8.08 11.91 6.45
N PRO A 54 -7.31 12.50 7.39
CA PRO A 54 -6.74 13.83 7.19
C PRO A 54 -5.89 13.95 5.93
N LEU A 55 -5.05 12.93 5.65
CA LEU A 55 -4.23 12.86 4.44
C LEU A 55 -5.11 12.82 3.18
N PHE A 56 -6.20 12.06 3.18
CA PHE A 56 -7.08 11.97 2.00
C PHE A 56 -7.90 13.24 1.76
N GLU A 57 -8.27 13.98 2.82
CA GLU A 57 -8.89 15.29 2.67
C GLU A 57 -7.90 16.33 2.12
N GLU A 58 -6.64 16.29 2.57
CA GLU A 58 -5.57 17.13 2.04
C GLU A 58 -5.26 16.81 0.58
N LEU A 59 -5.20 15.52 0.22
CA LEU A 59 -5.03 15.07 -1.16
C LEU A 59 -6.18 15.53 -2.06
N LYS A 60 -7.43 15.41 -1.60
CA LYS A 60 -8.61 15.93 -2.31
C LYS A 60 -8.50 17.44 -2.51
N PHE A 61 -8.12 18.18 -1.48
CA PHE A 61 -7.94 19.63 -1.55
C PHE A 61 -6.87 20.02 -2.57
N ASN A 62 -5.69 19.38 -2.51
CA ASN A 62 -4.56 19.68 -3.37
C ASN A 62 -4.80 19.29 -4.84
N LEU A 63 -5.44 18.16 -5.11
CA LEU A 63 -5.78 17.75 -6.48
C LEU A 63 -6.99 18.52 -7.05
N GLY A 64 -7.83 19.10 -6.19
CA GLY A 64 -9.05 19.81 -6.59
C GLY A 64 -10.12 18.91 -7.22
N VAL A 65 -9.94 17.59 -7.16
CA VAL A 65 -10.85 16.58 -7.73
C VAL A 65 -11.04 15.41 -6.79
N GLY A 66 -12.05 14.59 -7.08
CA GLY A 66 -12.36 13.39 -6.33
C GLY A 66 -13.15 13.67 -5.05
N HIS A 67 -13.36 12.62 -4.28
CA HIS A 67 -14.10 12.66 -3.03
C HIS A 67 -13.54 11.64 -2.04
N VAL A 68 -13.76 11.89 -0.75
CA VAL A 68 -13.34 11.01 0.34
C VAL A 68 -14.58 10.29 0.89
N VAL A 69 -14.51 8.97 0.97
CA VAL A 69 -15.58 8.11 1.48
C VAL A 69 -15.05 7.33 2.67
N THR A 70 -15.77 7.38 3.78
CA THR A 70 -15.41 6.65 5.01
C THR A 70 -16.34 5.47 5.23
N HIS A 71 -15.75 4.32 5.57
CA HIS A 71 -16.45 3.16 6.11
C HIS A 71 -15.98 2.93 7.56
N ARG A 72 -16.46 1.86 8.24
CA ARG A 72 -16.24 1.64 9.68
C ARG A 72 -14.77 1.79 10.11
N SER A 73 -13.86 1.08 9.45
CA SER A 73 -12.42 1.06 9.77
C SER A 73 -11.56 1.77 8.74
N ASP A 74 -12.13 2.13 7.59
CA ASP A 74 -11.37 2.46 6.38
C ASP A 74 -11.85 3.77 5.76
N VAL A 75 -10.96 4.40 5.00
CA VAL A 75 -11.21 5.60 4.23
C VAL A 75 -10.71 5.38 2.81
N ASN A 76 -11.46 5.90 1.85
CA ASN A 76 -11.15 5.83 0.44
C ASN A 76 -11.09 7.24 -0.14
N TYR A 77 -10.04 7.54 -0.90
CA TYR A 77 -10.06 8.65 -1.84
C TYR A 77 -10.42 8.10 -3.21
N VAL A 78 -11.41 8.71 -3.89
CA VAL A 78 -11.99 8.18 -5.13
C VAL A 78 -12.09 9.27 -6.19
N VAL A 79 -11.63 8.94 -7.41
CA VAL A 79 -11.86 9.74 -8.62
C VAL A 79 -12.48 8.84 -9.68
N ASN A 80 -13.72 9.15 -10.07
CA ASN A 80 -14.53 8.34 -11.00
C ASN A 80 -15.19 9.19 -12.11
N SER A 81 -14.85 10.47 -12.19
CA SER A 81 -15.28 11.38 -13.25
C SER A 81 -14.29 11.30 -14.40
N LEU A 82 -14.77 11.04 -15.62
CA LEU A 82 -13.92 10.93 -16.82
C LEU A 82 -13.08 12.19 -17.05
N PRO A 83 -13.63 13.43 -17.02
CA PRO A 83 -12.83 14.66 -17.08
C PRO A 83 -11.79 14.77 -15.96
N HIS A 84 -12.15 14.44 -14.71
CA HIS A 84 -11.19 14.55 -13.60
C HIS A 84 -10.03 13.56 -13.74
N ILE A 85 -10.32 12.33 -14.20
CA ILE A 85 -9.29 11.33 -14.48
C ILE A 85 -8.38 11.85 -15.59
N LYS A 86 -8.96 12.24 -16.73
CA LYS A 86 -8.23 12.69 -17.91
C LYS A 86 -7.39 13.93 -17.67
N ASP A 87 -7.97 14.96 -17.06
CA ASP A 87 -7.35 16.29 -17.02
C ASP A 87 -6.48 16.50 -15.78
N LYS A 88 -6.56 15.63 -14.77
CA LYS A 88 -5.79 15.74 -13.52
C LYS A 88 -4.97 14.50 -13.18
N LEU A 89 -5.57 13.31 -13.18
CA LEU A 89 -4.86 12.10 -12.77
C LEU A 89 -3.90 11.59 -13.85
N LEU A 90 -4.31 11.53 -15.12
CA LEU A 90 -3.42 11.03 -16.17
C LEU A 90 -2.15 11.89 -16.30
N PRO A 91 -2.20 13.24 -16.37
CA PRO A 91 -0.99 14.05 -16.45
C PRO A 91 -0.05 13.88 -15.26
N LEU A 92 -0.61 13.62 -14.07
CA LEU A 92 0.18 13.38 -12.87
C LEU A 92 1.01 12.10 -12.99
N PHE A 93 0.38 10.99 -13.36
CA PHE A 93 1.06 9.70 -13.50
C PHE A 93 1.87 9.60 -14.79
N ASP A 94 1.61 10.44 -15.80
CA ASP A 94 2.48 10.58 -16.97
C ASP A 94 3.81 11.26 -16.60
N ALA A 95 3.74 12.32 -15.80
CA ALA A 95 4.93 13.05 -15.34
C ALA A 95 5.69 12.29 -14.23
N TYR A 96 4.97 11.57 -13.38
CA TYR A 96 5.51 10.80 -12.25
C TYR A 96 5.05 9.35 -12.35
N PRO A 97 5.62 8.57 -13.27
CA PRO A 97 5.14 7.23 -13.59
C PRO A 97 5.27 6.28 -12.41
N LEU A 98 4.33 5.33 -12.37
CA LEU A 98 4.38 4.15 -11.51
C LEU A 98 5.47 3.18 -11.99
N ARG A 99 5.57 2.01 -11.35
CA ARG A 99 6.56 0.99 -11.67
C ARG A 99 5.92 -0.40 -11.81
N ALA A 100 6.62 -1.28 -12.53
CA ALA A 100 6.30 -2.69 -12.70
C ALA A 100 4.82 -2.95 -13.09
N GLY A 101 4.20 -4.01 -12.55
CA GLY A 101 2.82 -4.37 -12.89
C GLY A 101 1.80 -3.23 -12.70
N LYS A 102 2.00 -2.33 -11.72
CA LYS A 102 1.10 -1.18 -11.51
C LYS A 102 1.19 -0.18 -12.66
N LEU A 103 2.38 0.03 -13.23
CA LEU A 103 2.55 0.84 -14.44
C LEU A 103 1.78 0.22 -15.61
N GLU A 104 1.85 -1.09 -15.79
CA GLU A 104 1.10 -1.77 -16.85
C GLU A 104 -0.41 -1.58 -16.69
N SER A 105 -0.93 -1.76 -15.47
CA SER A 105 -2.33 -1.51 -15.14
C SER A 105 -2.73 -0.07 -15.45
N TYR A 106 -1.89 0.90 -15.08
CA TYR A 106 -2.12 2.32 -15.38
C TYR A 106 -2.12 2.61 -16.88
N MET A 107 -1.17 2.06 -17.65
CA MET A 107 -1.10 2.30 -19.09
C MET A 107 -2.34 1.75 -19.82
N ARG A 108 -2.84 0.57 -19.40
CA ARG A 108 -4.10 0.03 -19.91
C ARG A 108 -5.31 0.84 -19.45
N PHE A 109 -5.32 1.31 -18.21
CA PHE A 109 -6.36 2.21 -17.72
C PHE A 109 -6.42 3.50 -18.54
N LYS A 110 -5.26 4.14 -18.78
CA LYS A 110 -5.12 5.32 -19.63
C LYS A 110 -5.69 5.09 -21.02
N TYR A 111 -5.33 3.96 -21.66
CA TYR A 111 -5.88 3.59 -22.96
C TYR A 111 -7.41 3.49 -22.95
N VAL A 112 -8.00 2.86 -21.91
CA VAL A 112 -9.45 2.82 -21.75
C VAL A 112 -10.05 4.23 -21.59
N ILE A 113 -9.42 5.12 -20.83
CA ILE A 113 -9.85 6.51 -20.69
C ILE A 113 -9.86 7.22 -22.05
N ASP A 114 -8.82 7.03 -22.87
CA ASP A 114 -8.73 7.61 -24.20
C ASP A 114 -9.84 7.07 -25.14
N MET A 115 -10.12 5.77 -25.10
CA MET A 115 -11.26 5.18 -25.83
C MET A 115 -12.60 5.78 -25.37
N MET A 116 -12.75 6.00 -24.06
CA MET A 116 -13.97 6.60 -23.51
C MET A 116 -14.13 8.07 -23.89
N ASP A 117 -13.05 8.84 -23.87
CA ASP A 117 -13.03 10.24 -24.26
C ASP A 117 -13.42 10.41 -25.74
N ASN A 118 -12.89 9.54 -26.60
CA ASN A 118 -13.24 9.42 -28.02
C ASN A 118 -14.61 8.76 -28.29
N LYS A 119 -15.43 8.56 -27.26
CA LYS A 119 -16.79 8.00 -27.34
C LYS A 119 -16.88 6.58 -27.94
N GLN A 120 -15.78 5.84 -28.01
CA GLN A 120 -15.78 4.48 -28.57
C GLN A 120 -16.60 3.49 -27.73
N HIS A 121 -16.72 3.74 -26.42
CA HIS A 121 -17.59 2.98 -25.51
C HIS A 121 -19.09 3.03 -25.88
N LEU A 122 -19.51 3.91 -26.80
CA LEU A 122 -20.90 4.03 -27.26
C LEU A 122 -21.23 3.10 -28.44
N ASN A 123 -20.26 2.34 -28.97
CA ASN A 123 -20.49 1.31 -29.98
C ASN A 123 -20.00 -0.07 -29.48
N LYS A 124 -20.53 -1.14 -30.07
CA LYS A 124 -20.28 -2.52 -29.60
C LYS A 124 -18.81 -2.93 -29.67
N GLU A 125 -18.13 -2.60 -30.77
CA GLU A 125 -16.71 -2.95 -30.97
C GLU A 125 -15.82 -2.23 -29.95
N GLY A 126 -15.98 -0.91 -29.81
CA GLY A 126 -15.22 -0.12 -28.85
C GLY A 126 -15.47 -0.57 -27.41
N LEU A 127 -16.71 -0.87 -27.04
CA LEU A 127 -17.03 -1.41 -25.73
C LEU A 127 -16.42 -2.80 -25.49
N ALA A 128 -16.48 -3.70 -26.48
CA ALA A 128 -15.85 -5.02 -26.39
C ALA A 128 -14.32 -4.93 -26.21
N ASN A 129 -13.67 -4.00 -26.91
CA ASN A 129 -12.24 -3.73 -26.76
C ASN A 129 -11.90 -3.13 -25.38
N ILE A 130 -12.77 -2.28 -24.80
CA ILE A 130 -12.62 -1.80 -23.41
C ILE A 130 -12.73 -2.97 -22.43
N VAL A 131 -13.71 -3.86 -22.61
CA VAL A 131 -13.84 -5.09 -21.81
C VAL A 131 -12.54 -5.88 -21.89
N ASN A 132 -12.05 -6.19 -23.08
CA ASN A 132 -10.80 -6.94 -23.25
C ASN A 132 -9.62 -6.31 -22.51
N ASN A 133 -9.37 -5.01 -22.73
CA ASN A 133 -8.26 -4.31 -22.09
C ASN A 133 -8.38 -4.28 -20.56
N SER A 134 -9.59 -4.09 -20.04
CA SER A 134 -9.81 -4.04 -18.60
C SER A 134 -9.55 -5.39 -17.91
N TYR A 135 -9.72 -6.52 -18.60
CA TYR A 135 -9.38 -7.85 -18.09
C TYR A 135 -7.88 -8.14 -18.16
N LEU A 136 -7.12 -7.40 -18.98
CA LEU A 136 -5.66 -7.47 -19.05
C LEU A 136 -4.95 -6.53 -18.05
N MET A 137 -5.69 -5.71 -17.29
CA MET A 137 -5.11 -4.74 -16.35
C MET A 137 -4.50 -5.37 -15.10
N ASN A 138 -5.15 -6.37 -14.50
CA ASN A 138 -4.77 -6.91 -13.19
C ASN A 138 -4.69 -8.44 -13.25
N THR A 139 -3.49 -8.98 -13.02
CA THR A 139 -3.24 -10.44 -12.97
C THR A 139 -3.81 -11.09 -11.71
N ALA A 140 -3.94 -10.33 -10.62
CA ALA A 140 -4.56 -10.76 -9.35
C ALA A 140 -6.01 -10.24 -9.21
N SER A 141 -6.86 -10.47 -10.22
CA SER A 141 -8.26 -10.02 -10.19
C SER A 141 -9.28 -11.17 -10.10
N SER A 142 -10.47 -10.88 -9.58
CA SER A 142 -11.63 -11.80 -9.59
C SER A 142 -12.32 -11.89 -10.96
N ARG A 143 -11.68 -11.35 -11.99
CA ARG A 143 -12.14 -11.31 -13.37
C ARG A 143 -11.76 -12.63 -14.04
N THR A 144 -12.76 -13.44 -14.34
CA THR A 144 -12.58 -14.73 -15.00
C THR A 144 -12.92 -14.60 -16.48
N GLU A 145 -12.36 -15.48 -17.32
CA GLU A 145 -12.71 -15.49 -18.74
C GLU A 145 -14.23 -15.70 -18.94
N ASP A 146 -14.88 -16.51 -18.10
CA ASP A 146 -16.34 -16.71 -18.14
C ASP A 146 -17.11 -15.39 -17.97
N LYS A 147 -16.76 -14.57 -16.96
CA LYS A 147 -17.39 -13.25 -16.75
C LYS A 147 -17.14 -12.31 -17.93
N LYS A 148 -15.97 -12.39 -18.56
CA LYS A 148 -15.67 -11.63 -19.78
C LYS A 148 -16.60 -12.04 -20.92
N GLN A 149 -16.74 -13.34 -21.15
CA GLN A 149 -17.60 -13.88 -22.21
C GLN A 149 -19.08 -13.56 -21.97
N GLU A 150 -19.56 -13.60 -20.72
CA GLU A 150 -20.90 -13.14 -20.36
C GLU A 150 -21.13 -11.67 -20.72
N LEU A 151 -20.16 -10.79 -20.42
CA LEU A 151 -20.21 -9.37 -20.79
C LEU A 151 -20.22 -9.18 -22.31
N LEU A 152 -19.35 -9.89 -23.06
CA LEU A 152 -19.29 -9.80 -24.51
C LEU A 152 -20.60 -10.26 -25.17
N LYS A 153 -21.19 -11.33 -24.64
CA LYS A 153 -22.52 -11.81 -25.05
C LYS A 153 -23.62 -10.78 -24.77
N LEU A 154 -23.58 -10.12 -23.61
CA LEU A 154 -24.53 -9.05 -23.26
C LEU A 154 -24.41 -7.85 -24.20
N ILE A 155 -23.19 -7.50 -24.62
CA ILE A 155 -22.93 -6.45 -25.61
C ILE A 155 -23.43 -6.88 -27.01
N GLY A 156 -23.51 -8.18 -27.26
CA GLY A 156 -23.85 -8.77 -28.55
C GLY A 156 -22.77 -8.48 -29.59
N TYR A 157 -21.49 -8.66 -29.20
CA TYR A 157 -20.32 -8.52 -30.06
C TYR A 157 -19.69 -9.89 -30.33
N GLU A 158 -19.60 -10.26 -31.61
CA GLU A 158 -19.05 -11.54 -32.08
C GLU A 158 -17.79 -11.35 -32.93
N GLY A 159 -17.26 -10.12 -33.00
CA GLY A 159 -16.07 -9.80 -33.78
C GLY A 159 -14.77 -10.13 -33.07
N ASN A 160 -13.65 -9.93 -33.78
CA ASN A 160 -12.32 -10.12 -33.22
C ASN A 160 -11.93 -8.97 -32.28
N LEU A 161 -11.54 -9.32 -31.06
CA LEU A 161 -11.02 -8.36 -30.09
C LEU A 161 -9.64 -7.88 -30.52
N LYS A 162 -9.42 -6.56 -30.44
CA LYS A 162 -8.10 -5.96 -30.63
C LYS A 162 -7.30 -6.12 -29.34
N ILE A 163 -6.09 -6.65 -29.47
CA ILE A 163 -5.08 -6.63 -28.42
C ILE A 163 -4.08 -5.55 -28.83
N GLU A 164 -4.17 -4.39 -28.18
CA GLU A 164 -3.14 -3.37 -28.34
C GLU A 164 -1.89 -3.81 -27.58
N GLU A 165 -0.76 -3.71 -28.27
CA GLU A 165 0.55 -3.90 -27.65
C GLU A 165 0.79 -2.77 -26.63
N LEU A 166 1.24 -3.16 -25.44
CA LEU A 166 1.46 -2.21 -24.37
C LEU A 166 2.86 -1.58 -24.52
N ILE A 167 2.90 -0.30 -24.90
CA ILE A 167 4.15 0.45 -24.97
C ILE A 167 4.43 1.08 -23.61
N LEU A 168 5.47 0.62 -22.92
CA LEU A 168 5.88 1.18 -21.64
C LEU A 168 6.87 2.34 -21.82
N PRO A 169 6.72 3.45 -21.07
CA PRO A 169 7.66 4.55 -21.13
C PRO A 169 9.00 4.18 -20.50
N LYS A 170 10.08 4.84 -20.94
CA LYS A 170 11.35 4.81 -20.21
C LYS A 170 11.18 5.56 -18.89
N LEU A 171 11.53 4.89 -17.79
CA LEU A 171 11.30 5.42 -16.44
C LEU A 171 12.51 6.20 -15.93
N PRO A 172 12.31 7.35 -15.25
CA PRO A 172 13.37 7.99 -14.51
C PRO A 172 13.73 7.16 -13.26
N PRO A 173 14.91 7.34 -12.66
CA PRO A 173 15.20 6.77 -11.34
C PRO A 173 14.16 7.19 -10.29
N ILE A 174 13.88 6.32 -9.32
CA ILE A 174 13.04 6.70 -8.17
C ILE A 174 13.69 7.83 -7.38
N ASN A 175 12.87 8.74 -6.88
CA ASN A 175 13.30 9.86 -6.05
C ASN A 175 12.78 9.70 -4.62
N SER A 176 13.25 10.59 -3.73
CA SER A 176 12.94 10.51 -2.31
C SER A 176 11.46 10.64 -1.99
N ASP A 177 10.73 11.51 -2.70
CA ASP A 177 9.29 11.67 -2.53
C ASP A 177 8.52 10.40 -2.87
N PHE A 178 8.85 9.75 -3.99
CA PHE A 178 8.28 8.45 -4.37
C PHE A 178 8.57 7.41 -3.29
N VAL A 179 9.80 7.35 -2.78
CA VAL A 179 10.18 6.43 -1.72
C VAL A 179 9.42 6.70 -0.42
N SER A 180 9.18 7.96 -0.05
CA SER A 180 8.34 8.33 1.10
C SER A 180 6.90 7.88 0.91
N GLY A 181 6.31 8.12 -0.27
CA GLY A 181 4.96 7.66 -0.58
C GLY A 181 4.81 6.13 -0.53
N LEU A 182 5.75 5.42 -1.15
CA LEU A 182 5.80 3.95 -1.12
C LEU A 182 5.97 3.44 0.31
N THR A 183 6.81 4.10 1.09
CA THR A 183 7.02 3.78 2.51
C THR A 183 5.78 4.02 3.33
N ASP A 184 5.05 5.11 3.11
CA ASP A 184 3.81 5.41 3.83
C ASP A 184 2.71 4.37 3.61
N GLY A 185 2.63 3.78 2.42
CA GLY A 185 1.76 2.63 2.15
C GLY A 185 2.36 1.34 2.73
N ASP A 186 3.42 0.81 2.10
CA ASP A 186 3.90 -0.57 2.30
C ASP A 186 5.22 -0.72 3.08
N GLY A 187 5.81 0.39 3.52
CA GLY A 187 7.01 0.38 4.36
C GLY A 187 6.76 0.00 5.82
N SER A 188 7.77 -0.54 6.48
CA SER A 188 7.73 -0.88 7.91
C SER A 188 9.06 -0.59 8.60
N PHE A 189 8.97 -0.02 9.80
CA PHE A 189 10.09 0.16 10.72
C PHE A 189 9.90 -0.79 11.89
N PHE A 190 10.95 -1.51 12.27
CA PHE A 190 10.83 -2.55 13.30
C PHE A 190 12.05 -2.62 14.20
N ILE A 191 11.79 -2.72 15.51
CA ILE A 191 12.76 -3.10 16.53
C ILE A 191 12.39 -4.48 17.06
N GLY A 192 13.21 -5.46 16.73
CA GLY A 192 13.12 -6.84 17.16
C GLY A 192 14.01 -7.11 18.36
N PHE A 193 13.60 -8.08 19.17
CA PHE A 193 14.38 -8.53 20.30
C PHE A 193 14.47 -10.06 20.28
N ARG A 194 15.68 -10.58 20.22
CA ARG A 194 15.97 -12.01 20.04
C ARG A 194 16.09 -12.72 21.39
N GLY A 195 15.87 -14.03 21.38
CA GLY A 195 15.92 -14.86 22.60
C GLY A 195 17.28 -14.83 23.32
N ASN A 196 18.37 -14.56 22.61
CA ASN A 196 19.71 -14.38 23.18
C ASN A 196 19.99 -12.96 23.72
N GLY A 197 18.98 -12.08 23.75
CA GLY A 197 19.12 -10.70 24.21
C GLY A 197 19.58 -9.71 23.14
N ARG A 198 19.88 -10.17 21.92
CA ARG A 198 20.25 -9.27 20.81
C ARG A 198 19.06 -8.42 20.38
N ILE A 199 19.26 -7.11 20.27
CA ILE A 199 18.31 -6.16 19.68
C ILE A 199 18.64 -6.01 18.20
N THR A 200 17.62 -6.07 17.34
CA THR A 200 17.76 -5.90 15.89
C THR A 200 16.87 -4.76 15.43
N ALA A 201 17.38 -3.92 14.53
CA ALA A 201 16.59 -2.92 13.82
C ALA A 201 16.41 -3.36 12.37
N SER A 202 15.25 -3.10 11.78
CA SER A 202 15.05 -3.31 10.35
C SER A 202 14.09 -2.31 9.74
N TYR A 203 14.39 -1.89 8.51
CA TYR A 203 13.47 -1.23 7.61
C TYR A 203 13.13 -2.18 6.46
N THR A 204 11.84 -2.30 6.15
CA THR A 204 11.35 -3.20 5.08
C THR A 204 10.31 -2.52 4.20
N VAL A 205 10.26 -2.93 2.94
CA VAL A 205 9.15 -2.66 2.02
C VAL A 205 8.76 -3.98 1.39
N ILE A 206 7.46 -4.30 1.40
CA ILE A 206 6.93 -5.54 0.81
C ILE A 206 6.08 -5.15 -0.40
N GLN A 207 6.24 -5.89 -1.49
CA GLN A 207 5.43 -5.75 -2.69
C GLN A 207 5.00 -7.13 -3.20
N GLU A 208 3.99 -7.19 -4.06
CA GLU A 208 3.71 -8.39 -4.85
C GLU A 208 4.93 -8.78 -5.69
N SER A 209 5.13 -10.08 -5.94
CA SER A 209 6.29 -10.56 -6.71
C SER A 209 6.34 -10.00 -8.14
N SER A 210 5.19 -9.65 -8.73
CA SER A 210 5.09 -8.95 -10.02
C SER A 210 5.69 -7.53 -9.99
N CYS A 211 5.88 -6.98 -8.80
CA CYS A 211 6.47 -5.67 -8.54
C CYS A 211 7.87 -5.77 -7.91
N LYS A 212 8.54 -6.93 -8.00
CA LYS A 212 9.87 -7.14 -7.42
C LYS A 212 10.92 -6.13 -7.93
N SER A 213 10.84 -5.71 -9.19
CA SER A 213 11.78 -4.72 -9.75
C SER A 213 11.75 -3.38 -9.00
N VAL A 214 10.61 -3.00 -8.41
CA VAL A 214 10.49 -1.79 -7.57
C VAL A 214 11.38 -1.91 -6.32
N LEU A 215 11.47 -3.12 -5.76
CA LEU A 215 12.31 -3.41 -4.60
C LEU A 215 13.79 -3.42 -4.96
N GLU A 216 14.13 -3.81 -6.18
CA GLU A 216 15.50 -3.75 -6.72
C GLU A 216 15.93 -2.29 -6.93
N GLU A 217 15.03 -1.43 -7.44
CA GLU A 217 15.27 0.03 -7.50
C GLU A 217 15.52 0.64 -6.11
N LEU A 218 14.91 0.11 -5.04
CA LEU A 218 15.20 0.55 -3.66
C LEU A 218 16.61 0.18 -3.20
N VAL A 219 17.15 -0.97 -3.64
CA VAL A 219 18.55 -1.34 -3.36
C VAL A 219 19.50 -0.32 -3.97
N ASP A 220 19.27 0.03 -5.24
CA ASP A 220 20.07 1.03 -5.96
C ASP A 220 19.92 2.42 -5.33
N TYR A 221 18.69 2.82 -5.01
CA TYR A 221 18.39 4.13 -4.42
C TYR A 221 19.06 4.34 -3.06
N PHE A 222 18.90 3.38 -2.15
CA PHE A 222 19.51 3.47 -0.82
C PHE A 222 20.98 3.07 -0.83
N ASN A 223 21.46 2.41 -1.89
CA ASN A 223 22.78 1.79 -1.96
C ASN A 223 23.06 0.88 -0.74
N CYS A 224 22.03 0.14 -0.32
CA CYS A 224 22.08 -0.86 0.76
C CYS A 224 20.84 -1.76 0.71
N GLY A 225 20.81 -2.76 1.60
CA GLY A 225 19.70 -3.70 1.70
C GLY A 225 19.74 -4.81 0.66
N LYS A 226 18.77 -5.71 0.76
CA LYS A 226 18.64 -6.89 -0.11
C LYS A 226 17.16 -7.16 -0.39
N VAL A 227 16.90 -7.77 -1.54
CA VAL A 227 15.57 -8.25 -1.94
C VAL A 227 15.48 -9.76 -1.72
N TYR A 228 14.38 -10.20 -1.11
CA TYR A 228 14.09 -11.61 -0.84
C TYR A 228 12.72 -11.95 -1.41
N ASP A 229 12.58 -13.13 -2.01
CA ASP A 229 11.27 -13.69 -2.31
C ASP A 229 10.71 -14.36 -1.05
N LEU A 230 9.43 -14.14 -0.77
CA LEU A 230 8.75 -14.75 0.37
C LEU A 230 8.06 -16.05 -0.05
N LYS A 231 7.65 -16.86 0.93
CA LYS A 231 6.84 -18.07 0.63
C LYS A 231 5.45 -17.71 0.07
N SER A 232 4.97 -16.48 0.32
CA SER A 232 3.80 -15.90 -0.33
C SER A 232 4.13 -15.38 -1.75
N LYS A 233 3.11 -14.95 -2.52
CA LYS A 233 3.31 -14.28 -3.83
C LYS A 233 3.79 -12.82 -3.66
N SER A 234 4.78 -12.62 -2.82
CA SER A 234 5.32 -11.31 -2.46
C SER A 234 6.84 -11.38 -2.34
N SER A 235 7.48 -10.23 -2.50
CA SER A 235 8.91 -10.04 -2.31
C SER A 235 9.14 -8.92 -1.29
N ARG A 236 10.30 -8.90 -0.64
CA ARG A 236 10.64 -7.96 0.43
C ARG A 236 12.01 -7.34 0.21
N PHE A 237 12.06 -6.00 0.13
CA PHE A 237 13.27 -5.24 0.36
C PHE A 237 13.50 -5.12 1.87
N GLN A 238 14.74 -5.32 2.33
CA GLN A 238 15.07 -5.29 3.74
C GLN A 238 16.48 -4.79 4.02
N VAL A 239 16.59 -3.87 4.97
CA VAL A 239 17.83 -3.34 5.55
C VAL A 239 17.86 -3.69 7.02
N GLU A 240 18.85 -4.47 7.45
CA GLU A 240 19.04 -4.87 8.87
C GLU A 240 20.40 -4.44 9.44
N ASN A 241 21.33 -4.01 8.59
CA ASN A 241 22.61 -3.49 9.05
C ASN A 241 22.37 -2.15 9.75
N LEU A 242 22.76 -2.05 11.03
CA LEU A 242 22.49 -0.87 11.84
C LEU A 242 23.20 0.38 11.31
N ASP A 243 24.42 0.25 10.79
CA ASP A 243 25.14 1.38 10.21
C ASP A 243 24.46 1.88 8.92
N ASP A 244 23.97 0.99 8.05
CA ASP A 244 23.17 1.39 6.89
C ASP A 244 21.86 2.06 7.30
N ILE A 245 21.19 1.56 8.35
CA ILE A 245 19.98 2.18 8.90
C ILE A 245 20.28 3.60 9.40
N CYS A 246 21.31 3.75 10.22
CA CYS A 246 21.68 5.03 10.85
C CYS A 246 22.20 6.05 9.85
N ASN A 247 22.94 5.62 8.82
CA ASN A 247 23.63 6.52 7.89
C ASN A 247 22.91 6.73 6.56
N LYS A 248 21.94 5.89 6.19
CA LYS A 248 21.23 5.97 4.90
C LYS A 248 19.72 6.08 5.07
N ILE A 249 19.11 5.14 5.80
CA ILE A 249 17.64 5.09 5.96
C ILE A 249 17.12 6.24 6.81
N ILE A 250 17.69 6.45 8.00
CA ILE A 250 17.26 7.52 8.91
C ILE A 250 17.44 8.90 8.28
N PRO A 251 18.59 9.25 7.67
CA PRO A 251 18.75 10.53 7.00
C PRO A 251 17.75 10.76 5.87
N ASN A 252 17.40 9.74 5.09
CA ASN A 252 16.40 9.85 4.02
C ASN A 252 15.05 10.36 4.55
N PHE A 253 14.51 9.70 5.58
CA PHE A 253 13.18 10.04 6.11
C PHE A 253 13.19 11.22 7.10
N LYS A 254 14.37 11.65 7.58
CA LYS A 254 14.52 12.96 8.25
C LYS A 254 14.40 14.12 7.24
N ASN A 255 14.91 13.93 6.03
CA ASN A 255 14.89 14.95 4.99
C ASN A 255 13.61 14.90 4.12
N ASN A 256 12.89 13.78 4.14
CA ASN A 256 11.67 13.55 3.37
C ASN A 256 10.60 12.96 4.28
N GLU A 257 9.76 13.83 4.83
CA GLU A 257 8.80 13.46 5.87
C GLU A 257 7.75 12.47 5.35
N LEU A 258 7.40 11.50 6.20
CA LEU A 258 6.24 10.65 6.00
C LEU A 258 4.95 11.43 6.36
N LEU A 259 3.88 11.21 5.61
CA LEU A 259 2.62 11.94 5.75
C LEU A 259 1.54 11.14 6.50
N THR A 260 1.78 9.86 6.80
CA THR A 260 0.88 9.04 7.64
C THR A 260 1.31 8.99 9.11
N ASP A 261 0.59 8.22 9.93
CA ASP A 261 0.98 7.93 11.32
C ASP A 261 2.33 7.19 11.41
N LYS A 262 2.78 6.59 10.30
CA LYS A 262 4.11 6.00 10.13
C LYS A 262 5.25 6.99 10.38
N ASN A 263 5.02 8.30 10.24
CA ASN A 263 6.02 9.31 10.64
C ASN A 263 6.33 9.26 12.15
N THR A 264 5.30 9.03 12.97
CA THR A 264 5.49 8.85 14.43
C THR A 264 6.30 7.58 14.68
N HIS A 265 6.00 6.51 13.96
CA HIS A 265 6.72 5.24 14.10
C HIS A 265 8.19 5.40 13.69
N PHE A 266 8.46 6.13 12.61
CA PHE A 266 9.80 6.46 12.15
C PHE A 266 10.60 7.23 13.21
N HIS A 267 10.02 8.24 13.86
CA HIS A 267 10.73 8.99 14.91
C HIS A 267 11.08 8.13 16.12
N LEU A 268 10.16 7.26 16.56
CA LEU A 268 10.42 6.29 17.64
C LEU A 268 11.51 5.29 17.23
N PHE A 269 11.46 4.81 15.99
CA PHE A 269 12.47 3.92 15.40
C PHE A 269 13.85 4.58 15.33
N SER A 270 13.91 5.82 14.85
CA SER A 270 15.15 6.60 14.75
C SER A 270 15.79 6.80 16.12
N ARG A 271 14.99 7.11 17.15
CA ARG A 271 15.48 7.25 18.52
C ARG A 271 16.01 5.92 19.07
N ALA A 272 15.27 4.83 18.85
CA ALA A 272 15.73 3.51 19.28
C ALA A 272 17.05 3.11 18.60
N CYS A 273 17.19 3.35 17.29
CA CYS A 273 18.43 3.07 16.57
C CYS A 273 19.62 3.90 17.09
N GLU A 274 19.42 5.18 17.40
CA GLU A 274 20.45 6.04 18.00
C GLU A 274 20.93 5.47 19.36
N LEU A 275 20.01 5.06 20.23
CA LEU A 275 20.34 4.42 21.50
C LEU A 275 21.12 3.11 21.30
N ILE A 276 20.72 2.30 20.31
CA ILE A 276 21.42 1.06 19.99
C ILE A 276 22.84 1.35 19.48
N GLN A 277 23.00 2.32 18.56
CA GLN A 277 24.29 2.74 18.01
C GLN A 277 25.25 3.21 19.10
N ASN A 278 24.73 4.00 20.05
CA ASN A 278 25.49 4.52 21.19
C ASN A 278 25.69 3.48 22.32
N LYS A 279 25.34 2.22 22.09
CA LYS A 279 25.46 1.12 23.05
C LYS A 279 24.67 1.33 24.36
N ALA A 280 23.65 2.20 24.36
CA ALA A 280 22.82 2.47 25.54
C ALA A 280 22.02 1.23 25.99
N HIS A 281 21.74 0.29 25.08
CA HIS A 281 21.17 -1.02 25.41
C HIS A 281 22.03 -1.86 26.37
N LYS A 282 23.28 -1.44 26.64
CA LYS A 282 24.17 -2.05 27.64
C LYS A 282 23.96 -1.53 29.06
N THR A 283 23.02 -0.62 29.29
CA THR A 283 22.54 -0.27 30.63
C THR A 283 21.09 -0.70 30.80
N GLN A 284 20.68 -0.92 32.04
CA GLN A 284 19.29 -1.25 32.37
C GLN A 284 18.35 -0.13 31.92
N GLU A 285 18.72 1.12 32.16
CA GLU A 285 17.94 2.31 31.81
C GLU A 285 17.76 2.43 30.30
N GLY A 286 18.86 2.30 29.53
CA GLY A 286 18.79 2.41 28.07
C GLY A 286 18.07 1.24 27.42
N LEU A 287 18.18 0.03 27.97
CA LEU A 287 17.41 -1.13 27.52
C LEU A 287 15.90 -0.93 27.72
N VAL A 288 15.49 -0.43 28.89
CA VAL A 288 14.08 -0.12 29.18
C VAL A 288 13.55 0.98 28.25
N GLU A 289 14.33 2.04 27.99
CA GLU A 289 13.96 3.09 27.03
C GLU A 289 13.73 2.51 25.63
N ILE A 290 14.63 1.66 25.14
CA ILE A 290 14.48 1.02 23.81
C ILE A 290 13.23 0.13 23.76
N ILE A 291 12.94 -0.62 24.82
CA ILE A 291 11.73 -1.45 24.92
C ILE A 291 10.48 -0.57 24.85
N ASP A 292 10.45 0.52 25.61
CA ASP A 292 9.30 1.43 25.63
C ASP A 292 9.04 2.04 24.23
N LEU A 293 10.08 2.56 23.58
CA LEU A 293 10.01 3.09 22.21
C LEU A 293 9.48 2.03 21.23
N ALA A 294 9.99 0.80 21.33
CA ALA A 294 9.65 -0.30 20.43
C ALA A 294 8.20 -0.80 20.59
N TYR A 295 7.62 -0.69 21.79
CA TYR A 295 6.21 -1.01 22.05
C TYR A 295 5.29 0.14 21.65
N ASN A 296 5.70 1.39 21.89
CA ASN A 296 4.91 2.56 21.53
C ASN A 296 4.88 2.83 20.01
N MET A 297 5.76 2.17 19.24
CA MET A 297 5.77 2.24 17.78
C MET A 297 4.51 1.66 17.11
N ASN A 298 3.90 0.59 17.64
CA ASN A 298 2.75 -0.06 17.01
C ASN A 298 1.62 -0.33 18.02
N LYS A 299 0.95 0.73 18.53
CA LYS A 299 -0.21 0.60 19.44
C LYS A 299 0.05 -0.38 20.60
N GLU A 300 1.00 -0.04 21.46
CA GLU A 300 1.37 -0.85 22.64
C GLU A 300 1.90 -2.25 22.29
N GLY A 301 2.64 -2.37 21.18
CA GLY A 301 3.27 -3.61 20.76
C GLY A 301 2.30 -4.60 20.12
N LYS A 302 1.23 -4.13 19.48
CA LYS A 302 0.34 -4.96 18.68
C LYS A 302 1.15 -5.87 17.74
N GLY A 303 0.95 -7.18 17.86
CA GLY A 303 1.67 -8.21 17.08
C GLY A 303 2.91 -8.78 17.77
N ARG A 304 3.32 -8.26 18.94
CA ARG A 304 4.35 -8.88 19.79
C ARG A 304 3.74 -10.01 20.62
N LYS A 305 4.50 -11.09 20.81
CA LYS A 305 4.06 -12.27 21.59
C LYS A 305 3.99 -12.03 23.09
N LEU A 306 4.84 -11.14 23.62
CA LEU A 306 4.93 -10.81 25.04
C LEU A 306 4.46 -9.37 25.24
N THR A 307 3.85 -9.09 26.39
CA THR A 307 3.56 -7.73 26.85
C THR A 307 4.86 -6.96 27.12
N LYS A 308 4.77 -5.62 27.22
CA LYS A 308 5.93 -4.77 27.53
C LYS A 308 6.55 -5.16 28.87
N GLU A 309 5.73 -5.43 29.87
CA GLU A 309 6.16 -5.81 31.22
C GLU A 309 6.86 -7.17 31.23
N GLU A 310 6.24 -8.20 30.65
CA GLU A 310 6.84 -9.54 30.51
C GLU A 310 8.18 -9.48 29.80
N TYR A 311 8.27 -8.70 28.71
CA TYR A 311 9.50 -8.54 27.95
C TYR A 311 10.58 -7.82 28.77
N THR A 312 10.20 -6.73 29.45
CA THR A 312 11.12 -5.97 30.30
C THR A 312 11.69 -6.86 31.40
N ASN A 313 10.83 -7.60 32.10
CA ASN A 313 11.26 -8.51 33.17
C ASN A 313 12.19 -9.62 32.64
N LEU A 314 11.85 -10.22 31.49
CA LEU A 314 12.69 -11.22 30.84
C LEU A 314 14.08 -10.66 30.52
N MET A 315 14.16 -9.48 29.91
CA MET A 315 15.41 -8.87 29.49
C MET A 315 16.26 -8.39 30.68
N LEU A 316 15.64 -7.82 31.71
CA LEU A 316 16.34 -7.42 32.93
C LEU A 316 16.87 -8.63 33.72
N SER A 317 16.15 -9.75 33.71
CA SER A 317 16.64 -10.99 34.33
C SER A 317 17.94 -11.50 33.67
N LYS A 318 18.06 -11.34 32.34
CA LYS A 318 19.25 -11.68 31.56
C LYS A 318 20.42 -10.74 31.79
N PHE A 319 20.11 -9.47 32.06
CA PHE A 319 21.07 -8.49 32.53
C PHE A 319 21.71 -8.89 33.85
N LYS A 320 20.89 -9.36 34.81
CA LYS A 320 21.34 -9.79 36.14
C LYS A 320 22.07 -11.13 36.14
N SER A 321 21.81 -11.99 35.16
CA SER A 321 22.39 -13.34 35.06
C SER A 321 23.60 -13.44 34.13
N SER A 322 24.04 -12.34 33.52
CA SER A 322 25.33 -12.27 32.80
C SER A 322 26.42 -11.73 33.74
N PRO A 323 27.24 -12.57 34.39
CA PRO A 323 28.38 -12.08 35.14
C PRO A 323 29.46 -11.65 34.15
N LYS A 324 29.45 -10.38 33.72
CA LYS A 324 30.67 -9.64 33.33
C LYS A 324 30.36 -8.17 33.04
N LEU A 325 30.62 -7.34 34.03
CA LEU A 325 31.10 -5.98 33.81
C LEU A 325 32.09 -5.59 34.92
N ILE A 326 33.18 -6.36 35.03
CA ILE A 326 34.48 -5.88 35.53
C ILE A 326 35.57 -6.61 34.73
N GLY A 327 36.36 -5.85 33.95
CA GLY A 327 37.77 -6.14 33.57
C GLY A 327 38.11 -7.33 32.63
N LEU A 328 38.72 -6.98 31.49
CA LEU A 328 39.82 -7.64 30.76
C LEU A 328 39.71 -9.12 30.25
N GLU A 329 40.24 -9.26 29.03
CA GLU A 329 40.89 -10.40 28.35
C GLU A 329 40.12 -11.70 27.98
N GLU A 330 40.25 -12.02 26.67
CA GLU A 330 40.40 -13.35 26.02
C GLU A 330 39.27 -14.40 26.19
N LEU A 331 38.97 -15.34 25.27
CA LEU A 331 39.57 -15.88 24.05
C LEU A 331 38.45 -16.66 23.29
N ASP A 332 38.62 -16.84 21.99
CA ASP A 332 37.73 -17.56 21.04
C ASP A 332 37.36 -19.00 21.44
N VAL A 333 36.11 -19.42 21.17
CA VAL A 333 35.79 -20.77 20.64
C VAL A 333 34.52 -20.71 19.77
N ASP A 334 34.68 -21.10 18.51
CA ASP A 334 33.66 -21.32 17.49
C ASP A 334 32.87 -22.62 17.74
N LEU A 335 31.54 -22.54 17.67
CA LEU A 335 30.64 -23.71 17.60
C LEU A 335 29.55 -23.41 16.58
N THR A 336 29.88 -23.66 15.31
CA THR A 336 28.91 -23.76 14.22
C THR A 336 27.91 -24.89 14.47
N SER A 337 26.63 -24.60 14.29
CA SER A 337 25.70 -25.51 13.61
C SER A 337 24.48 -24.73 13.12
N GLU A 338 24.28 -24.82 11.81
CA GLU A 338 23.08 -24.48 11.07
C GLU A 338 21.88 -25.27 11.62
N VAL A 339 20.67 -24.71 11.57
CA VAL A 339 19.50 -25.24 10.84
C VAL A 339 18.35 -24.21 10.92
N ASP A 340 17.67 -24.16 9.77
CA ASP A 340 16.64 -23.30 9.24
C ASP A 340 15.31 -23.14 9.98
N ASP A 341 14.57 -22.18 9.41
CA ASP A 341 13.11 -22.11 9.27
C ASP A 341 12.32 -21.70 10.52
N TYR A 342 11.97 -20.41 10.55
CA TYR A 342 10.66 -20.01 11.06
C TYR A 342 9.90 -19.27 9.97
N THR A 343 9.16 -20.08 9.22
CA THR A 343 7.93 -19.70 8.55
C THR A 343 7.03 -18.94 9.51
N ASP A 344 6.73 -17.68 9.20
CA ASP A 344 5.55 -17.05 9.76
C ASP A 344 4.35 -17.60 8.99
N SER A 345 3.76 -18.66 9.54
CA SER A 345 2.41 -19.08 9.24
C SER A 345 1.44 -18.05 9.82
N THR A 346 1.31 -16.92 9.13
CA THR A 346 0.03 -16.22 9.07
C THR A 346 -0.55 -16.52 7.70
N SER A 347 -1.39 -17.55 7.71
CA SER A 347 -2.40 -17.80 6.70
C SER A 347 -3.08 -16.49 6.31
N MET A 348 -3.43 -16.40 5.03
CA MET A 348 -4.23 -15.35 4.39
C MET A 348 -5.69 -15.30 4.88
N GLU A 349 -5.92 -15.43 6.19
CA GLU A 349 -7.21 -15.22 6.83
C GLU A 349 -7.01 -14.25 8.00
N GLY A 350 -7.04 -12.95 7.69
CA GLY A 350 -6.90 -11.94 8.74
C GLY A 350 -6.40 -10.56 8.28
N ASN A 351 -6.08 -10.37 7.00
CA ASN A 351 -5.86 -9.04 6.44
C ASN A 351 -7.21 -8.47 5.91
N PRO A 352 -7.89 -7.57 6.64
CA PRO A 352 -9.14 -6.96 6.17
C PRO A 352 -8.95 -6.04 4.95
N TYR A 353 -7.71 -5.79 4.51
CA TYR A 353 -7.40 -4.98 3.33
C TYR A 353 -7.35 -5.77 2.00
N TYR A 354 -7.60 -7.09 2.02
CA TYR A 354 -7.68 -7.92 0.80
C TYR A 354 -9.14 -8.28 0.39
N HIS A 355 -10.14 -7.76 1.09
CA HIS A 355 -11.55 -7.99 0.79
C HIS A 355 -12.32 -6.68 0.61
N MET A 356 -11.92 -5.87 -0.38
CA MET A 356 -12.79 -4.83 -0.94
C MET A 356 -12.72 -4.80 -2.47
N THR A 357 -13.06 -5.93 -3.09
CA THR A 357 -13.58 -5.99 -4.46
C THR A 357 -14.93 -6.70 -4.56
N LYS A 358 -15.60 -6.98 -3.43
CA LYS A 358 -16.85 -7.78 -3.42
C LYS A 358 -18.17 -7.00 -3.49
N ASP A 359 -18.19 -5.67 -3.50
CA ASP A 359 -19.46 -4.90 -3.55
C ASP A 359 -19.59 -3.94 -4.74
N LEU A 360 -18.98 -4.23 -5.89
CA LEU A 360 -19.24 -3.47 -7.14
C LEU A 360 -19.78 -4.32 -8.30
N ASP A 361 -19.99 -5.61 -8.10
CA ASP A 361 -20.61 -6.52 -9.08
C ASP A 361 -22.02 -6.95 -8.61
N ASN A 362 -22.90 -6.00 -8.25
CA ASN A 362 -24.32 -6.31 -8.08
C ASN A 362 -25.03 -6.22 -9.45
N PHE A 363 -25.01 -7.34 -10.17
CA PHE A 363 -25.99 -7.62 -11.21
C PHE A 363 -27.31 -8.03 -10.53
N GLY A 364 -28.29 -7.11 -10.54
CA GLY A 364 -29.71 -7.44 -10.34
C GLY A 364 -30.29 -7.12 -8.96
N ASN A 365 -30.89 -5.94 -8.82
CA ASN A 365 -32.32 -5.76 -8.53
C ASN A 365 -32.59 -4.30 -8.18
N SER A 366 -33.06 -3.53 -9.16
CA SER A 366 -33.80 -2.30 -8.91
C SER A 366 -35.12 -2.38 -9.67
N GLU A 367 -36.13 -2.96 -9.04
CA GLU A 367 -37.51 -2.60 -9.36
C GLU A 367 -37.77 -1.23 -8.73
N ILE A 368 -37.83 -0.22 -9.58
CA ILE A 368 -38.46 1.05 -9.26
C ILE A 368 -39.95 0.84 -9.53
N LEU A 369 -40.75 0.67 -8.47
CA LEU A 369 -42.17 0.93 -8.51
C LEU A 369 -42.42 2.34 -7.94
N THR A 370 -42.64 3.29 -8.83
CA THR A 370 -43.30 4.57 -8.53
C THR A 370 -44.81 4.35 -8.46
N ASN A 371 -45.45 4.89 -7.41
CA ASN A 371 -46.75 5.60 -7.40
C ASN A 371 -47.25 5.64 -5.94
N LEU A 372 -47.31 6.82 -5.32
CA LEU A 372 -48.49 7.71 -5.21
C LEU A 372 -49.48 7.24 -4.14
N ASP A 373 -50.00 8.24 -3.44
CA ASP A 373 -51.03 8.22 -2.39
C ASP A 373 -50.57 7.78 -0.99
N LEU A 374 -50.51 8.77 -0.09
CA LEU A 374 -51.20 8.77 1.21
C LEU A 374 -51.04 10.16 1.87
N LEU A 375 -51.80 11.13 1.32
CA LEU A 375 -52.40 12.20 2.09
C LEU A 375 -53.88 11.81 2.30
N ASP A 376 -54.41 12.13 3.48
CA ASP A 376 -55.79 11.96 3.96
C ASP A 376 -56.19 10.65 4.66
N LYS A 377 -56.10 10.64 6.00
CA LYS A 377 -57.27 10.86 6.88
C LYS A 377 -56.94 10.72 8.37
N LYS A 378 -57.07 11.84 9.10
CA LYS A 378 -57.57 11.86 10.48
C LYS A 378 -59.11 11.80 10.42
N LYS A 379 -59.72 11.22 11.47
CA LYS A 379 -61.16 11.12 11.79
C LYS A 379 -61.83 9.98 11.00
N SER A 380 -62.50 9.00 11.62
CA SER A 380 -63.23 8.91 12.90
C SER A 380 -63.21 7.48 13.41
#